data_AF-A0A7J2UVB5-F1
#
_entry.id   AF-A0A7J2UVB5-F1
#
_cell.length_a   1.000
_cell.length_b   1.000
_cell.length_c   1.000
_cell.angle_alpha   90.00
_cell.angle_beta   90.00
_cell.angle_gamma   90.00
#
_symmetry.space_group_name_H-M   'P 1'
#
loop_
_entity.id
_entity.type
_entity.pdbx_description
1 polymer ?
#
loop_
_entity_poly.entity_id
_entity_poly.type
_entity_poly.pdbx_seq_one_letter_code
_entity_poly.pdbx_strand_id
1 'polypeptide(L)'
;MTVIPKKMNKTLDAENVMLLRHLMDMEISTLRLETGMDMVLFSGVDGRIFSSDIPRDLNVSQFRMFNMVKSQLPHICSQLQNQNLVFSINKYKDGGMVVSGVGGNAF
;
A
#
# COMPACT_ATOMS: atom_id res chain seq x y z
N MET A 1 30.33 -26.37 12.26
CA MET A 1 29.23 -25.55 11.70
C MET A 1 27.93 -26.25 12.03
N THR A 2 27.17 -25.71 12.97
CA THR A 2 25.88 -26.29 13.38
C THR A 2 24.82 -25.24 13.07
N VAL A 3 24.06 -25.45 12.00
CA VAL A 3 22.96 -24.57 11.63
C VAL A 3 21.82 -24.86 12.60
N ILE A 4 21.64 -24.01 13.60
CA ILE A 4 20.49 -24.06 14.50
C ILE A 4 19.27 -23.69 13.65
N PRO A 5 18.26 -24.56 13.49
CA PRO A 5 17.06 -24.18 12.78
C PRO A 5 16.39 -23.05 13.57
N LYS A 6 16.25 -21.89 12.94
CA LYS A 6 15.50 -20.75 13.49
C LYS A 6 14.04 -21.21 13.65
N LYS A 7 13.71 -21.76 14.82
CA LYS A 7 12.31 -21.94 15.26
C LYS A 7 11.73 -20.53 15.32
N MET A 8 11.16 -20.09 14.21
CA MET A 8 10.36 -18.87 14.18
C MET A 8 9.18 -19.15 15.10
N ASN A 9 9.23 -18.54 16.29
CA ASN A 9 8.19 -18.67 17.29
C ASN A 9 6.89 -18.19 16.63
N LYS A 10 5.93 -19.09 16.40
CA LYS A 10 4.68 -18.78 15.67
C LYS A 10 3.77 -17.82 16.44
N THR A 11 4.12 -17.55 17.70
CA THR A 11 3.71 -16.45 18.56
C THR A 11 4.73 -15.30 18.49
N LEU A 12 4.99 -14.76 17.30
CA LEU A 12 5.18 -13.31 17.20
C LEU A 12 3.81 -12.76 17.57
N ASP A 13 3.63 -12.51 18.87
CA ASP A 13 2.36 -12.46 19.57
C ASP A 13 1.31 -11.66 18.80
N ALA A 14 0.08 -12.18 18.72
CA ALA A 14 -1.02 -11.53 18.01
C ALA A 14 -1.20 -10.06 18.44
N GLU A 15 -0.86 -9.73 19.68
CA GLU A 15 -0.78 -8.36 20.22
C GLU A 15 0.19 -7.46 19.44
N ASN A 16 1.39 -7.95 19.12
CA ASN A 16 2.38 -7.23 18.33
C ASN A 16 1.92 -7.02 16.89
N VAL A 17 1.21 -7.99 16.30
CA VAL A 17 0.67 -7.87 14.94
C VAL A 17 -0.48 -6.86 14.89
N MET A 18 -1.36 -6.88 15.90
CA MET A 18 -2.45 -5.91 16.02
C MET A 18 -1.93 -4.51 16.27
N LEU A 19 -0.93 -4.35 17.14
CA LEU A 19 -0.25 -3.08 17.37
C LEU A 19 0.42 -2.56 16.09
N LEU A 20 1.14 -3.41 15.37
CA LEU A 20 1.78 -3.03 14.12
C LEU A 20 0.76 -2.57 13.08
N ARG A 21 -0.37 -3.28 12.97
CA ARG A 21 -1.46 -2.89 12.08
C ARG A 21 -2.06 -1.54 12.49
N HIS A 22 -2.26 -1.32 13.78
CA HIS A 22 -2.79 -0.06 14.29
C HIS A 22 -1.84 1.12 14.01
N LEU A 23 -0.53 0.94 14.23
CA LEU A 23 0.48 1.95 13.88
C LEU A 23 0.46 2.26 12.38
N MET A 24 0.37 1.23 11.53
CA MET A 24 0.28 1.39 10.09
C MET A 24 -0.98 2.16 9.67
N ASP A 25 -2.14 1.84 10.24
CA ASP A 25 -3.39 2.55 9.94
C ASP A 25 -3.32 4.03 10.36
N MET A 26 -2.67 4.34 11.49
CA MET A 26 -2.42 5.73 11.92
C MET A 26 -1.50 6.47 10.94
N GLU A 27 -0.38 5.87 10.54
CA GLU A 27 0.55 6.50 9.58
C GLU A 27 -0.09 6.77 8.22
N ILE A 28 -0.89 5.83 7.72
CA ILE A 28 -1.61 6.00 6.45
C ILE A 28 -2.64 7.13 6.54
N SER A 29 -3.32 7.27 7.68
CA SER A 29 -4.24 8.38 7.90
C SER A 29 -3.51 9.73 8.01
N THR A 30 -2.43 9.80 8.77
CA THR A 30 -1.58 10.99 8.88
C THR A 30 -1.06 11.41 7.51
N LEU A 31 -0.54 10.46 6.72
CA LEU A 31 -0.04 10.72 5.37
C LEU A 31 -1.11 11.35 4.49
N ARG A 32 -2.35 10.85 4.51
CA ARG A 32 -3.45 11.42 3.73
C ARG A 32 -3.72 12.88 4.14
N LEU A 33 -3.78 13.14 5.45
CA LEU A 33 -4.09 14.46 6.01
C LEU A 33 -2.98 15.49 5.71
N GLU A 34 -1.71 15.11 5.85
CA GLU A 34 -0.58 16.00 5.64
C GLU A 34 -0.33 16.33 4.17
N THR A 35 -0.57 15.36 3.28
CA THR A 35 -0.33 15.52 1.84
C THR A 35 -1.53 16.10 1.08
N GLY A 36 -2.72 16.06 1.68
CA GLY A 36 -3.97 16.43 1.00
C GLY A 36 -4.37 15.44 -0.10
N MET A 37 -3.85 14.21 -0.08
CA MET A 37 -4.26 13.16 -1.02
C MET A 37 -5.71 12.74 -0.75
N ASP A 38 -6.48 12.46 -1.80
CA ASP A 38 -7.87 12.01 -1.64
C ASP A 38 -7.96 10.60 -1.03
N MET A 39 -6.99 9.75 -1.34
CA MET A 39 -6.96 8.32 -0.98
C MET A 39 -5.50 7.86 -0.85
N VAL A 40 -5.24 7.00 0.13
CA VAL A 40 -3.92 6.36 0.32
C VAL A 40 -4.12 4.86 0.47
N LEU A 41 -3.27 4.08 -0.19
CA LEU A 41 -3.24 2.63 -0.08
C LEU A 41 -1.80 2.20 0.17
N PHE A 42 -1.63 1.22 1.05
CA PHE A 42 -0.38 0.50 1.23
C PHE A 42 -0.59 -0.95 0.82
N SER A 43 0.11 -1.37 -0.23
CA SER A 43 -0.10 -2.66 -0.87
C SER A 43 1.19 -3.43 -1.03
N GLY A 44 1.09 -4.75 -0.89
CA GLY A 44 2.12 -5.65 -1.34
C GLY A 44 2.24 -5.63 -2.87
N VAL A 45 3.44 -5.98 -3.35
CA VAL A 45 3.70 -6.18 -4.79
C VAL A 45 2.89 -7.33 -5.40
N ASP A 46 2.21 -8.12 -4.58
CA ASP A 46 1.25 -9.17 -4.97
C ASP A 46 -0.19 -8.65 -5.13
N GLY A 47 -0.42 -7.35 -4.93
CA GLY A 47 -1.73 -6.70 -4.99
C GLY A 47 -2.55 -6.83 -3.72
N ARG A 48 -1.99 -7.41 -2.64
CA ARG A 48 -2.65 -7.49 -1.35
C ARG A 48 -2.57 -6.12 -0.65
N ILE A 49 -3.73 -5.54 -0.36
CA ILE A 49 -3.81 -4.31 0.41
C ILE A 49 -3.62 -4.64 1.90
N PHE A 50 -2.61 -4.02 2.52
CA PHE A 50 -2.31 -4.17 3.94
C PHE A 50 -3.03 -3.11 4.78
N SER A 51 -3.09 -1.87 4.29
CA SER A 51 -3.85 -0.77 4.88
C SER A 51 -4.29 0.21 3.80
N SER A 52 -5.33 0.99 4.09
CA SER A 52 -5.84 2.04 3.21
C SER A 52 -6.62 3.06 4.01
N ASP A 53 -6.45 4.33 3.68
CA ASP A 53 -7.31 5.41 4.17
C ASP A 53 -8.07 6.02 2.98
N ILE A 54 -9.30 5.54 2.79
CA ILE A 54 -10.19 5.91 1.68
C ILE A 54 -11.47 6.50 2.30
N PRO A 55 -11.91 7.70 1.87
CA PRO A 55 -13.15 8.28 2.36
C PRO A 55 -14.34 7.34 2.14
N ARG A 56 -15.25 7.31 3.12
CA ARG A 56 -16.46 6.47 3.04
C ARG A 56 -17.35 6.88 1.86
N ASP A 57 -17.45 8.18 1.63
CA ASP A 57 -18.22 8.78 0.55
C ASP A 57 -17.25 9.35 -0.49
N LEU A 58 -17.27 8.80 -1.69
CA LEU A 58 -16.44 9.26 -2.80
C LEU A 58 -17.25 10.18 -3.71
N ASN A 59 -16.64 11.30 -4.10
CA ASN A 59 -17.17 12.08 -5.21
C ASN A 59 -16.96 11.35 -6.55
N VAL A 60 -17.56 11.85 -7.63
CA VAL A 60 -17.52 11.20 -8.96
C VAL A 60 -16.08 11.03 -9.47
N SER A 61 -15.21 12.01 -9.25
CA SER A 61 -13.81 11.98 -9.70
C SER A 61 -13.03 10.90 -8.94
N GLN A 62 -13.16 10.90 -7.61
CA GLN A 62 -12.52 9.92 -6.73
C GLN A 62 -12.99 8.49 -7.04
N PHE A 63 -14.29 8.29 -7.28
CA PHE A 63 -14.83 6.97 -7.63
C PHE A 63 -14.28 6.45 -8.97
N ARG A 64 -14.18 7.32 -9.99
CA ARG A 64 -13.58 6.95 -11.29
C ARG A 64 -12.10 6.60 -11.14
N MET A 65 -11.36 7.44 -10.43
CA MET A 65 -9.95 7.23 -10.15
C MET A 65 -9.73 5.90 -9.42
N PHE A 66 -10.51 5.64 -8.37
CA PHE A 66 -10.43 4.41 -7.59
C PHE A 66 -10.67 3.16 -8.44
N ASN A 67 -11.71 3.16 -9.28
CA ASN A 67 -11.99 2.03 -10.16
C ASN A 67 -10.90 1.79 -11.22
N MET A 68 -10.32 2.87 -11.74
CA MET A 68 -9.19 2.78 -12.67
C MET A 68 -7.93 2.24 -11.98
N VAL A 69 -7.61 2.70 -10.77
CA VAL A 69 -6.49 2.16 -9.99
C VAL A 69 -6.71 0.67 -9.72
N LYS A 70 -7.92 0.28 -9.31
CA LYS A 70 -8.29 -1.11 -9.07
C LYS A 70 -8.11 -1.99 -10.31
N SER A 71 -8.45 -1.50 -11.51
CA SER A 71 -8.26 -2.26 -12.75
C SER A 71 -6.80 -2.32 -13.20
N GLN A 72 -5.99 -1.30 -12.86
CA GLN A 72 -4.57 -1.24 -13.21
C GLN A 72 -3.64 -1.90 -12.17
N LEU A 73 -4.14 -2.20 -10.97
CA LEU A 73 -3.33 -2.72 -9.87
C LEU A 73 -2.44 -3.92 -10.26
N PRO A 74 -2.92 -4.94 -11.01
CA PRO A 74 -2.05 -6.04 -11.43
C PRO A 74 -0.86 -5.60 -12.30
N HIS A 75 -1.08 -4.61 -13.17
CA HIS A 75 -0.02 -4.06 -14.02
C HIS A 75 0.98 -3.25 -13.20
N ILE A 76 0.50 -2.44 -12.25
CA ILE A 76 1.35 -1.67 -11.33
C ILE A 76 2.22 -2.62 -10.51
N CYS A 77 1.62 -3.66 -9.93
CA CYS A 77 2.31 -4.71 -9.19
C CYS A 77 3.39 -5.40 -10.04
N SER A 78 3.06 -5.77 -11.29
CA SER A 78 4.02 -6.39 -12.21
C SER A 78 5.19 -5.46 -12.55
N GLN A 79 4.94 -4.16 -12.73
CA GLN A 79 6.01 -3.18 -12.97
C GLN A 79 6.91 -3.04 -11.75
N LEU A 80 6.33 -2.95 -10.55
CA LEU A 80 7.08 -2.82 -9.30
C LEU A 80 7.97 -4.04 -9.05
N GLN A 81 7.46 -5.26 -9.24
CA GLN A 81 8.23 -6.50 -9.06
C GLN A 81 9.40 -6.61 -10.05
N ASN A 82 9.15 -6.28 -11.33
CA ASN A 82 10.11 -6.58 -12.39
C ASN A 82 11.12 -5.45 -12.64
N GLN A 83 10.77 -4.21 -12.28
CA GLN A 83 11.55 -3.03 -12.68
C GLN A 83 12.24 -2.33 -11.51
N ASN A 84 12.18 -2.86 -10.28
CA ASN A 84 12.67 -2.20 -9.06
C ASN A 84 12.20 -0.73 -9.02
N LEU A 85 10.93 -0.51 -9.35
CA LEU A 85 10.40 0.83 -9.51
C LEU A 85 10.40 1.54 -8.15
N VAL A 86 11.25 2.55 -8.03
CA VAL A 86 11.40 3.34 -6.80
C VAL A 86 10.21 4.29 -6.64
N PHE A 87 9.77 4.90 -7.74
CA PHE A 87 8.75 5.93 -7.74
C PHE A 87 8.12 6.10 -9.12
N SER A 88 6.82 6.41 -9.19
CA SER A 88 6.10 6.73 -10.41
C SER A 88 4.98 7.74 -10.15
N ILE A 89 4.81 8.68 -11.07
CA ILE A 89 3.69 9.62 -11.08
C ILE A 89 2.94 9.42 -12.40
N ASN A 90 1.63 9.17 -12.29
CA ASN A 90 0.75 9.01 -13.43
C ASN A 90 -0.37 10.04 -13.34
N LYS A 91 -0.57 10.80 -14.43
CA LYS A 91 -1.65 11.78 -14.52
C LYS A 91 -2.76 11.22 -15.39
N TYR A 92 -3.99 11.31 -14.91
CA TYR A 92 -5.19 10.86 -15.58
C TYR A 92 -6.19 12.02 -15.72
N LYS A 93 -7.31 11.74 -16.39
CA LYS A 93 -8.35 12.74 -16.62
C LYS A 93 -8.99 13.23 -15.32
N ASP A 94 -9.29 12.31 -14.41
CA ASP A 94 -10.05 12.57 -13.18
C ASP A 94 -9.12 12.72 -11.93
N GLY A 95 -7.79 12.71 -12.10
CA GLY A 95 -6.85 12.82 -10.98
C GLY A 95 -5.41 12.42 -11.30
N GLY A 96 -4.57 12.35 -10.27
CA GLY A 96 -3.19 11.86 -10.35
C GLY A 96 -2.97 10.70 -9.39
N MET A 97 -2.05 9.81 -9.73
CA MET A 97 -1.60 8.71 -8.89
C MET A 97 -0.10 8.85 -8.67
N VAL A 98 0.31 8.72 -7.42
CA VAL A 98 1.72 8.61 -7.03
C VAL A 98 1.91 7.22 -6.44
N VAL A 99 2.93 6.51 -6.92
CA VAL A 99 3.33 5.19 -6.44
C VAL A 99 4.77 5.29 -5.99
N SER A 100 5.07 4.83 -4.77
CA SER A 100 6.42 4.83 -4.23
C SER A 100 6.72 3.48 -3.63
N GLY A 101 7.84 2.86 -4.00
CA GLY A 101 8.27 1.62 -3.36
C GLY A 101 8.59 1.84 -1.88
N VAL A 102 8.14 0.94 -1.03
CA VAL A 102 8.45 0.88 0.40
C VAL A 102 9.12 -0.47 0.68
N GLY A 103 10.45 -0.48 0.59
CA GLY A 103 11.24 -1.70 0.63
C GLY A 103 11.09 -2.53 -0.66
N GLY A 104 11.37 -3.83 -0.58
CA GLY A 104 11.40 -4.72 -1.76
C GLY A 104 10.07 -5.38 -2.14
N ASN A 105 9.06 -5.31 -1.26
CA ASN A 105 7.82 -6.11 -1.40
C ASN A 105 6.53 -5.31 -1.20
N ALA A 106 6.60 -3.99 -1.02
CA ALA A 106 5.43 -3.16 -0.80
C ALA A 106 5.60 -1.76 -1.41
N PHE A 107 4.50 -1.05 -1.55
CA PHE A 107 4.40 0.29 -2.11
C PHE A 107 3.15 1.02 -1.60
#